data_AF-A0A6B1BVP4-F1
#
_entry.id   AF-A0A6B1BVP4-F1
#
_cell.length_a   1.000
_cell.length_b   1.000
_cell.length_c   1.000
_cell.angle_alpha   90.00
_cell.angle_beta   90.00
_cell.angle_gamma   90.00
#
_symmetry.space_group_name_H-M   'P 1'
#
loop_
_entity.id
_entity.type
_entity.pdbx_description
1 polymer ?
#
loop_
_entity_poly.entity_id
_entity_poly.type
_entity_poly.pdbx_seq_one_letter_code
_entity_poly.pdbx_strand_id
1 'polypeptide(L)' 'MPLYLYPNVYASGSVPLGWSPIRGGTVKYPVRNRAVMRVLRNLRAGRWQKVIKKGNTGEVHYFEHESGHVAGVKFFLVDL' A
#
# COMPACT_ATOMS: atom_id res chain seq x y z
N MET A 1 10.76 5.36 9.66
CA MET A 1 10.09 4.06 9.85
C MET A 1 10.55 3.14 8.72
N PRO A 2 11.14 1.96 9.02
CA PRO A 2 11.58 1.03 7.99
C PRO A 2 10.37 0.57 7.16
N LEU A 3 10.59 0.44 5.85
CA LEU A 3 9.62 -0.16 4.94
C LEU A 3 9.98 -1.64 4.79
N TYR A 4 8.99 -2.51 4.89
CA TYR A 4 9.14 -3.95 4.70
C TYR A 4 8.39 -4.39 3.44
N LEU A 5 8.94 -5.39 2.76
CA LEU A 5 8.35 -5.96 1.55
C LEU A 5 7.41 -7.11 1.94
N TYR A 6 6.18 -7.07 1.44
CA TYR A 6 5.16 -8.10 1.65
C TYR A 6 4.59 -8.58 0.31
N PRO A 7 4.09 -9.83 0.23
CA PRO A 7 3.46 -10.32 -0.99
C PRO A 7 2.14 -9.60 -1.32
N ASN A 8 1.42 -9.07 -0.32
CA ASN A 8 0.20 -8.28 -0.47
C ASN A 8 -0.11 -7.49 0.81
N VAL A 9 -1.18 -6.68 0.81
CA VAL A 9 -1.55 -5.82 1.94
C VAL A 9 -1.94 -6.61 3.21
N TYR A 10 -2.53 -7.80 3.08
CA TYR A 10 -2.96 -8.60 4.24
C TYR A 10 -1.77 -9.21 4.97
N ALA A 11 -0.75 -9.66 4.23
CA ALA A 11 0.48 -10.21 4.80
C ALA A 11 1.29 -9.20 5.64
N SER A 12 0.95 -7.90 5.57
CA SER A 12 1.59 -6.87 6.41
C SER A 12 1.13 -6.88 7.87
N GLY A 13 0.03 -7.58 8.20
CA GLY A 13 -0.61 -7.52 9.52
C GLY A 13 -1.28 -6.18 9.86
N SER A 14 -1.21 -5.17 8.98
CA SER A 14 -1.75 -3.83 9.23
C SER A 14 -3.22 -3.67 8.82
N VAL A 15 -3.77 -4.62 8.04
CA VAL A 15 -5.15 -4.58 7.54
C VAL A 15 -6.02 -5.45 8.45
N PRO A 16 -7.13 -4.93 9.00
CA PRO A 16 -7.97 -5.69 9.92
C PRO A 16 -8.68 -6.85 9.23
N LEU A 17 -8.93 -7.91 10.00
CA LEU A 17 -9.72 -9.05 9.53
C LEU A 17 -11.12 -8.59 9.12
N GLY A 18 -11.62 -9.10 7.99
CA GLY A 18 -12.93 -8.72 7.44
C GLY A 18 -12.94 -7.40 6.68
N TRP A 19 -11.82 -6.68 6.59
CA TRP A 19 -11.70 -5.59 5.62
C TRP A 19 -11.74 -6.15 4.20
N SER A 20 -12.60 -5.58 3.37
CA SER A 20 -12.73 -5.94 1.96
C SER A 20 -12.73 -4.69 1.09
N PRO A 21 -11.97 -4.68 -0.02
CA PRO A 21 -11.96 -3.53 -0.92
C PRO A 21 -13.30 -3.36 -1.63
N ILE A 22 -13.73 -2.10 -1.82
CA ILE A 22 -14.93 -1.78 -2.60
C ILE A 22 -14.61 -1.58 -4.08
N ARG A 23 -15.58 -1.87 -4.95
CA ARG A 23 -15.44 -1.66 -6.40
C ARG A 23 -15.25 -0.16 -6.70
N GLY A 24 -14.29 0.17 -7.56
CA GLY A 24 -14.00 1.57 -7.93
C GLY A 24 -13.26 2.39 -6.86
N GLY A 25 -12.98 1.82 -5.69
CA GLY A 25 -12.34 2.53 -4.57
C GLY A 25 -10.82 2.61 -4.62
N THR A 26 -10.18 2.47 -5.78
CA THR A 26 -8.70 2.45 -5.88
C THR A 26 -8.17 3.67 -6.61
N VAL A 27 -7.22 4.37 -5.98
CA VAL A 27 -6.51 5.50 -6.58
C VAL A 27 -5.01 5.21 -6.58
N LYS A 28 -4.33 5.52 -7.68
CA LYS A 28 -2.90 5.28 -7.87
C LYS A 28 -2.17 6.57 -8.20
N TYR A 29 -1.01 6.78 -7.58
CA TYR A 29 -0.16 7.95 -7.78
C TYR A 29 1.30 7.53 -8.02
N PRO A 30 2.08 8.30 -8.80
CA PRO A 30 3.52 8.10 -8.86
C PRO A 30 4.16 8.38 -7.49
N VAL A 31 5.22 7.65 -7.15
CA VAL A 31 6.02 7.96 -5.94
C VAL A 31 6.92 9.16 -6.22
N ARG A 32 6.44 10.36 -5.86
CA ARG A 32 7.16 11.63 -6.10
C ARG A 32 8.29 11.91 -5.12
N ASN A 33 8.22 11.37 -3.90
CA ASN A 33 9.27 11.55 -2.90
C ASN A 33 10.49 10.68 -3.28
N ARG A 34 11.60 11.32 -3.66
CA ARG A 34 12.83 10.65 -4.12
C ARG A 34 13.48 9.79 -3.04
N ALA A 35 13.42 10.20 -1.77
CA ALA A 35 13.96 9.41 -0.67
C ALA A 35 13.16 8.11 -0.48
N VAL A 36 11.83 8.20 -0.53
CA VAL A 36 10.95 7.03 -0.48
C VAL A 36 11.19 6.11 -1.67
N MET A 37 11.27 6.65 -2.90
CA MET A 37 11.55 5.86 -4.09
C MET A 37 12.89 5.10 -3.99
N ARG A 38 13.93 5.74 -3.42
CA ARG A 38 15.23 5.08 -3.20
C ARG A 38 15.10 3.89 -2.25
N VAL A 39 14.40 4.06 -1.12
CA VAL A 39 14.16 2.96 -0.17
C VAL A 39 13.38 1.82 -0.82
N LEU A 40 12.32 2.13 -1.56
CA LEU A 40 11.51 1.13 -2.27
C LEU A 40 12.33 0.35 -3.30
N ARG A 41 13.18 1.01 -4.07
CA ARG A 41 14.07 0.36 -5.04
C ARG A 41 15.15 -0.52 -4.38
N ASN A 42 15.59 -0.18 -3.17
CA ASN A 42 16.48 -1.05 -2.39
C ASN A 42 15.77 -2.30 -1.86
N LEU A 43 14.46 -2.22 -1.56
CA LEU A 43 13.66 -3.41 -1.22
C LEU A 43 13.45 -4.31 -2.42
N ARG A 44 13.11 -3.71 -3.57
CA ARG A 44 12.97 -4.41 -4.85
C ARG A 44 13.15 -3.43 -6.00
N ALA A 45 14.11 -3.72 -6.88
CA ALA A 45 14.30 -2.95 -8.09
C ALA A 45 13.08 -3.08 -9.01
N GLY A 46 12.66 -1.95 -9.60
CA GLY A 46 11.54 -1.89 -10.54
C GLY A 46 10.66 -0.66 -10.34
N ARG A 47 9.46 -0.72 -10.92
CA ARG A 47 8.47 0.37 -10.84
C ARG A 47 7.64 0.27 -9.58
N TRP A 48 7.43 1.43 -8.94
CA TRP A 48 6.65 1.58 -7.73
C TRP A 48 5.63 2.70 -7.89
N GLN A 49 4.45 2.50 -7.30
CA GLN A 49 3.38 3.48 -7.23
C GLN A 49 2.80 3.54 -5.81
N LYS A 50 2.29 4.69 -5.38
CA LYS A 50 1.45 4.81 -4.19
C LYS A 50 0.04 4.38 -4.56
N VAL A 51 -0.59 3.57 -3.72
CA VAL A 51 -1.97 3.13 -3.86
C VAL A 51 -2.75 3.51 -2.61
N ILE A 52 -3.95 4.06 -2.82
CA ILE A 52 -4.98 4.22 -1.81
C ILE A 52 -6.14 3.33 -2.22
N LYS A 53 -6.53 2.40 -1.35
CA LYS A 53 -7.59 1.43 -1.62
C LYS A 53 -8.66 1.53 -0.54
N LYS A 54 -9.85 1.98 -0.91
CA LYS A 54 -11.02 2.02 -0.04
C LYS A 54 -11.60 0.63 0.17
N GLY A 55 -12.15 0.40 1.35
CA GLY A 55 -12.90 -0.78 1.70
C GLY A 55 -14.12 -0.46 2.55
N ASN A 56 -14.79 -1.51 3.01
CA ASN A 56 -16.02 -1.46 3.81
C ASN A 56 -15.88 -0.71 5.14
N THR A 57 -14.75 -0.82 5.84
CA THR A 57 -14.56 -0.24 7.19
C THR A 57 -13.44 0.80 7.26
N GLY A 58 -12.80 1.12 6.13
CA GLY A 58 -11.65 2.02 6.12
C GLY A 58 -10.88 1.99 4.80
N GLU A 59 -9.77 2.71 4.76
CA GLU A 59 -8.85 2.76 3.63
C GLU A 59 -7.50 2.14 3.97
N VAL A 60 -6.87 1.50 2.97
CA VAL A 60 -5.50 0.99 3.05
C VAL A 60 -4.62 1.79 2.10
N HIS A 61 -3.58 2.40 2.65
CA HIS A 61 -2.58 3.16 1.89
C HIS A 61 -1.29 2.35 1.86
N TYR A 62 -0.66 2.21 0.68
CA TYR A 62 0.55 1.40 0.52
C TYR A 62 1.34 1.80 -0.73
N PHE A 63 2.55 1.27 -0.88
CA PHE A 63 3.29 1.29 -2.13
C PHE A 63 3.17 -0.07 -2.81
N GLU A 64 2.89 -0.08 -4.11
CA GLU A 64 2.73 -1.28 -4.92
C GLU A 64 3.86 -1.34 -5.95
N HIS A 65 4.57 -2.46 -5.97
CA HIS A 65 5.54 -2.80 -7.00
C HIS A 65 4.81 -3.40 -8.21
N GLU A 66 5.39 -3.27 -9.41
CA GLU A 66 4.83 -3.88 -10.63
C GLU A 66 4.64 -5.41 -10.57
N SER A 67 5.34 -6.09 -9.65
CA SER A 67 5.16 -7.52 -9.38
C SER A 67 4.01 -7.84 -8.41
N GLY A 68 3.23 -6.85 -7.98
CA GLY A 68 2.14 -6.99 -7.00
C GLY A 68 2.58 -7.02 -5.53
N HIS A 69 3.88 -7.03 -5.23
CA HIS A 69 4.37 -6.90 -3.86
C HIS A 69 4.12 -5.49 -3.33
N VAL A 70 4.00 -5.37 -2.01
CA VAL A 70 3.68 -4.11 -1.36
C VAL A 70 4.67 -3.75 -0.27
N ALA A 71 4.74 -2.45 0.05
CA ALA A 71 5.50 -1.95 1.19
C ALA A 71 4.77 -0.76 1.85
N GLY A 72 5.07 -0.51 3.13
CA GLY A 72 4.54 0.65 3.85
C GLY A 72 3.01 0.64 3.98
N VAL A 73 2.43 -0.55 4.19
CA VAL A 73 0.98 -0.72 4.34
C VAL A 73 0.51 -0.06 5.63
N LYS A 74 -0.54 0.76 5.53
CA LYS A 74 -1.19 1.40 6.68
C LYS A 74 -2.69 1.44 6.48
N PHE A 75 -3.42 1.06 7.52
CA PHE A 75 -4.88 1.16 7.58
C PHE A 75 -5.31 2.46 8.25
N PHE A 76 -6.39 3.04 7.74
CA PHE A 76 -7.07 4.22 8.27
C PHE A 76 -8.56 3.92 8.36
N LEU A 77 -9.14 4.09 9.55
CA LEU A 77 -10.60 4.06 9.69
C LEU A 77 -11.20 5.25 8.93
N VAL A 78 -12.35 5.03 8.31
CA VAL A 78 -13.19 6.14 7.84
C VAL A 78 -14.09 6.51 9.01
N ASP A 79 -13.95 7.73 9.52
CA ASP A 79 -14.90 8.29 10.48
C ASP A 79 -16.25 8.42 9.77
N LEU A 80 -17.27 7.74 10.30
CA LEU A 80 -18.67 7.87 9.88
C LEU A 80 -19.30 9.11 10.51
#